data_AF-S0JM86-F1
#
_entry.id   AF-S0JM86-F1
#
_cell.length_a   1.000
_cell.length_b   1.000
_cell.length_c   1.000
_cell.angle_alpha   90.00
_cell.angle_beta   90.00
_cell.angle_gamma   90.00
#
_symmetry.space_group_name_H-M   'P 1'
#
loop_
_entity.id
_entity.type
_entity.pdbx_description
1 polymer ?
#
loop_
_entity_poly.entity_id
_entity_poly.type
_entity_poly.pdbx_seq_one_letter_code
_entity_poly.pdbx_strand_id
1 'polypeptide(L)'
;MALVSGVATNQTEKLASADGRILENTQIKVEIAENGTLAITDKTTQETVTDLLVFENVGDIANEYIFMKPKNDQAILSNDVVADLKVVENHADKAVVKVTHVLEIPVSADELLDIEQQMVIGFTGRKAGRSKETAPLTIETFVTVHKDSKKVDFETRLNNQMKDHRLRVLFPTALQVETHEADSIYEIVERPNQVSPSWENPTNPQHQHAFANLHDATRGVTVGNFGLNEYEIVDDTIAVTLLRCVRELGDWGYFPTPEAQCLGEHTFNYSVELHGTPETRYETYKHAYTAQVPFTVA
;
A
#
# COMPACT_ATOMS: atom_id res chain seq x y z
N MET A 1 17.77 -13.95 -56.67
CA MET A 1 17.22 -14.02 -55.30
C MET A 1 16.10 -13.00 -55.20
N ALA A 2 14.86 -13.45 -55.13
CA ALA A 2 13.71 -12.57 -54.95
C ALA A 2 13.56 -12.27 -53.44
N LEU A 3 13.62 -11.00 -53.07
CA LEU A 3 13.27 -10.53 -51.73
C LEU A 3 11.75 -10.63 -51.59
N VAL A 4 11.30 -11.54 -50.73
CA VAL A 4 9.89 -11.61 -50.31
C VAL A 4 9.68 -10.50 -49.28
N SER A 5 8.86 -9.51 -49.63
CA SER A 5 8.42 -8.48 -48.70
C SER A 5 7.51 -9.09 -47.65
N GLY A 6 8.04 -9.36 -46.46
CA GLY A 6 7.24 -9.69 -45.29
C GLY A 6 6.37 -8.49 -44.92
N VAL A 7 5.06 -8.66 -44.93
CA VAL A 7 4.13 -7.69 -44.33
C VAL A 7 4.38 -7.72 -42.83
N ALA A 8 5.06 -6.72 -42.30
CA ALA A 8 5.09 -6.50 -40.86
C ALA A 8 3.67 -6.16 -40.42
N THR A 9 2.97 -7.14 -39.86
CA THR A 9 1.79 -6.89 -39.05
C THR A 9 2.23 -6.12 -37.81
N ASN A 10 2.33 -4.80 -37.93
CA ASN A 10 2.36 -3.89 -36.79
C ASN A 10 0.97 -3.89 -36.14
N GLN A 11 0.57 -5.00 -35.53
CA GLN A 11 -0.30 -4.89 -34.38
C GLN A 11 0.60 -4.30 -33.30
N THR A 12 0.40 -3.02 -32.98
CA THR A 12 0.95 -2.43 -31.75
C THR A 12 0.51 -3.33 -30.61
N GLU A 13 1.42 -4.18 -30.12
CA GLU A 13 1.22 -4.95 -28.90
C GLU A 13 0.84 -3.93 -27.82
N LYS A 14 -0.32 -4.13 -27.21
CA LYS A 14 -0.83 -3.29 -26.13
C LYS A 14 -0.74 -4.11 -24.87
N LEU A 15 -0.23 -3.54 -23.79
CA LEU A 15 -0.11 -4.25 -22.53
C LEU A 15 -1.44 -4.26 -21.76
N ALA A 16 -2.38 -3.34 -22.02
CA ALA A 16 -3.68 -3.32 -21.34
C ALA A 16 -4.86 -3.66 -22.26
N SER A 17 -5.88 -4.31 -21.69
CA SER A 17 -7.19 -4.48 -22.33
C SER A 17 -7.88 -3.11 -22.54
N ALA A 18 -8.84 -3.06 -23.47
CA ALA A 18 -9.53 -1.80 -23.80
C ALA A 18 -10.33 -1.22 -22.62
N ASP A 19 -10.84 -2.09 -21.73
CA ASP A 19 -11.56 -1.73 -20.50
C ASP A 19 -10.63 -1.52 -19.29
N GLY A 20 -9.32 -1.71 -19.45
CA GLY A 20 -8.33 -1.54 -18.38
C GLY A 20 -8.37 -2.61 -17.28
N ARG A 21 -9.16 -3.67 -17.44
CA ARG A 21 -9.28 -4.74 -16.45
C ARG A 21 -8.13 -5.74 -16.47
N ILE A 22 -7.34 -5.79 -17.55
CA ILE A 22 -6.18 -6.67 -17.65
C ILE A 22 -4.98 -5.84 -18.09
N LEU A 23 -3.87 -5.93 -17.35
CA LEU A 23 -2.54 -5.51 -17.79
C LEU A 23 -1.64 -6.74 -17.85
N GLU A 24 -0.99 -7.00 -18.97
CA GLU A 24 -0.29 -8.25 -19.22
C GLU A 24 0.97 -8.03 -20.07
N ASN A 25 2.09 -8.56 -19.60
CA ASN A 25 3.35 -8.62 -20.35
C ASN A 25 3.82 -10.08 -20.45
N THR A 26 5.08 -10.33 -20.83
CA THR A 26 5.60 -11.70 -20.97
C THR A 26 5.80 -12.42 -19.64
N GLN A 27 5.89 -11.69 -18.52
CA GLN A 27 6.28 -12.21 -17.21
C GLN A 27 5.13 -12.25 -16.19
N ILE A 28 4.16 -11.35 -16.28
CA ILE A 28 3.01 -11.26 -15.37
C ILE A 28 1.70 -10.99 -16.11
N LYS A 29 0.61 -11.31 -15.43
CA LYS A 29 -0.75 -10.84 -15.75
C LYS A 29 -1.34 -10.20 -14.50
N VAL A 30 -1.91 -9.01 -14.64
CA VAL A 30 -2.61 -8.26 -13.59
C VAL A 30 -4.08 -8.14 -13.99
N GLU A 31 -4.97 -8.59 -13.13
CA GLU A 31 -6.42 -8.48 -13.31
C GLU A 31 -7.00 -7.52 -12.27
N ILE A 32 -7.79 -6.54 -12.72
CA ILE A 32 -8.44 -5.55 -11.86
C ILE A 32 -9.93 -5.91 -11.71
N ALA A 33 -10.33 -6.24 -10.49
CA ALA A 33 -11.70 -6.55 -10.12
C ALA A 33 -12.60 -5.31 -10.17
N GLU A 34 -13.92 -5.51 -10.08
CA GLU A 34 -14.90 -4.39 -10.07
C GLU A 34 -14.74 -3.46 -8.86
N ASN A 35 -14.32 -4.00 -7.71
CA ASN A 35 -13.97 -3.22 -6.52
C ASN A 35 -12.52 -2.68 -6.55
N GLY A 36 -11.81 -2.82 -7.66
CA GLY A 36 -10.46 -2.30 -7.86
C GLY A 36 -9.34 -3.09 -7.21
N THR A 37 -9.62 -4.23 -6.54
CA THR A 37 -8.55 -5.12 -6.08
C THR A 37 -7.84 -5.77 -7.25
N LEU A 38 -6.59 -6.16 -7.02
CA LEU A 38 -5.75 -6.78 -8.03
C LEU A 38 -5.53 -8.27 -7.75
N ALA A 39 -5.55 -9.06 -8.83
CA ALA A 39 -4.94 -10.38 -8.86
C ALA A 39 -3.71 -10.34 -9.77
N ILE A 40 -2.56 -10.76 -9.26
CA ILE A 40 -1.31 -10.80 -10.02
C ILE A 40 -0.87 -12.26 -10.17
N THR A 41 -0.75 -12.70 -11.41
CA THR A 41 -0.20 -14.02 -11.77
C THR A 41 1.24 -13.86 -12.25
N ASP A 42 2.20 -14.53 -11.61
CA ASP A 42 3.55 -14.70 -12.14
C ASP A 42 3.52 -15.84 -13.17
N LYS A 43 3.82 -15.54 -14.44
CA LYS A 43 3.78 -16.51 -15.54
C LYS A 43 4.91 -17.53 -15.50
N THR A 44 5.95 -17.28 -14.71
CA THR A 44 7.06 -18.22 -14.52
C THR A 44 6.65 -19.34 -13.57
N THR A 45 6.04 -18.98 -12.43
CA THR A 45 5.63 -19.93 -11.39
C THR A 45 4.19 -20.42 -11.56
N GLN A 46 3.37 -19.69 -12.34
CA GLN A 46 1.92 -19.85 -12.47
C GLN A 46 1.14 -19.58 -11.17
N GLU A 47 1.81 -19.05 -10.14
CA GLU A 47 1.18 -18.64 -8.89
C GLU A 47 0.42 -17.33 -9.08
N THR A 48 -0.73 -17.24 -8.41
CA THR A 48 -1.58 -16.03 -8.42
C THR A 48 -1.81 -15.56 -6.99
N VAL A 49 -1.57 -14.28 -6.74
CA VAL A 49 -1.89 -13.61 -5.48
C VAL A 49 -3.06 -12.66 -5.71
N THR A 50 -4.14 -12.82 -4.95
CA THR A 50 -5.41 -12.08 -5.13
C THR A 50 -5.61 -11.05 -4.04
N ASP A 51 -6.65 -10.23 -4.21
CA ASP A 51 -7.13 -9.27 -3.21
C ASP A 51 -6.06 -8.25 -2.77
N LEU A 52 -5.12 -7.97 -3.66
CA LEU A 52 -4.08 -6.95 -3.48
C LEU A 52 -4.67 -5.55 -3.67
N LEU A 53 -3.97 -4.54 -3.15
CA LEU A 53 -4.31 -3.12 -3.30
C LEU A 53 -5.65 -2.74 -2.63
N VAL A 54 -5.88 -3.24 -1.42
CA VAL A 54 -7.04 -2.81 -0.59
C VAL A 54 -6.62 -1.64 0.27
N PHE A 55 -7.35 -0.52 0.21
CA PHE A 55 -7.14 0.60 1.13
C PHE A 55 -7.96 0.41 2.40
N GLU A 56 -7.33 0.61 3.55
CA GLU A 56 -7.94 0.51 4.87
C GLU A 56 -7.88 1.86 5.58
N ASN A 57 -9.04 2.37 5.99
CA ASN A 57 -9.12 3.55 6.84
C ASN A 57 -9.67 3.24 8.24
N VAL A 58 -8.92 3.63 9.26
CA VAL A 58 -9.29 3.54 10.68
C VAL A 58 -9.05 4.88 11.38
N GLY A 59 -9.65 5.09 12.55
CA GLY A 59 -9.35 6.25 13.40
C GLY A 59 -7.99 6.14 14.08
N ASP A 60 -7.41 7.29 14.43
CA ASP A 60 -6.22 7.41 15.28
C ASP A 60 -6.44 8.52 16.32
N ILE A 61 -6.54 8.12 17.58
CA ILE A 61 -6.84 9.03 18.70
C ILE A 61 -5.64 9.20 19.63
N ALA A 62 -4.43 8.89 19.17
CA ALA A 62 -3.20 9.06 19.95
C ALA A 62 -2.45 10.34 19.54
N ASN A 63 -1.22 10.23 19.07
CA ASN A 63 -0.28 11.34 18.91
C ASN A 63 0.84 11.01 17.90
N GLU A 64 1.82 11.91 17.74
CA GLU A 64 2.90 11.77 16.75
C GLU A 64 3.82 10.56 16.99
N TYR A 65 3.88 10.02 18.21
CA TYR A 65 4.72 8.85 18.52
C TYR A 65 3.99 7.53 18.36
N ILE A 66 2.71 7.48 18.73
CA ILE A 66 1.97 6.23 18.92
C ILE A 66 0.67 6.31 18.14
N PHE A 67 0.33 5.22 17.46
CA PHE A 67 -1.00 4.99 16.88
C PHE A 67 -1.93 4.34 17.91
N MET A 68 -3.17 4.81 18.01
CA MET A 68 -4.20 4.14 18.80
C MET A 68 -5.54 4.18 18.07
N LYS A 69 -6.00 3.01 17.62
CA LYS A 69 -7.35 2.87 17.08
C LYS A 69 -8.41 3.08 18.18
N PRO A 70 -9.45 3.92 17.96
CA PRO A 70 -10.55 4.03 18.91
C PRO A 70 -11.18 2.68 19.24
N LYS A 71 -11.69 2.55 20.46
CA LYS A 71 -12.36 1.32 20.88
C LYS A 71 -13.61 1.07 20.02
N ASN A 72 -13.77 -0.17 19.55
CA ASN A 72 -14.85 -0.62 18.66
C ASN A 72 -14.84 -0.01 17.25
N ASP A 73 -13.83 0.78 16.88
CA ASP A 73 -13.71 1.31 15.53
C ASP A 73 -13.57 0.17 14.50
N GLN A 74 -14.29 0.31 13.40
CA GLN A 74 -14.31 -0.64 12.29
C GLN A 74 -13.55 -0.03 11.11
N ALA A 75 -12.73 -0.85 10.46
CA ALA A 75 -12.07 -0.43 9.24
C ALA A 75 -13.09 -0.17 8.14
N ILE A 76 -12.87 0.91 7.39
CA ILE A 76 -13.56 1.20 6.15
C ILE A 76 -12.61 0.76 5.02
N LEU A 77 -13.05 -0.22 4.21
CA LEU A 77 -12.21 -0.87 3.22
C LEU A 77 -12.64 -0.50 1.80
N SER A 78 -11.66 -0.37 0.90
CA SER A 78 -11.94 -0.06 -0.50
C SER A 78 -12.53 -1.20 -1.32
N ASN A 79 -12.42 -2.44 -0.84
CA ASN A 79 -13.00 -3.61 -1.51
C ASN A 79 -14.51 -3.77 -1.25
N ASP A 80 -15.10 -2.94 -0.38
CA ASP A 80 -16.53 -2.83 -0.13
C ASP A 80 -17.24 -1.84 -1.08
N VAL A 81 -16.49 -1.16 -1.94
CA VAL A 81 -17.03 -0.20 -2.94
C VAL A 81 -16.65 -0.62 -4.36
N VAL A 82 -17.37 -0.08 -5.35
CA VAL A 82 -17.01 -0.24 -6.77
C VAL A 82 -15.99 0.82 -7.16
N ALA A 83 -14.96 0.43 -7.91
CA ALA A 83 -13.95 1.35 -8.42
C ALA A 83 -14.28 1.80 -9.85
N ASP A 84 -13.93 3.05 -10.17
CA ASP A 84 -13.91 3.52 -11.57
C ASP A 84 -12.53 3.25 -12.20
N LEU A 85 -12.52 2.74 -13.42
CA LEU A 85 -11.31 2.37 -14.14
C LEU A 85 -11.17 3.21 -15.40
N LYS A 86 -9.97 3.75 -15.61
CA LYS A 86 -9.64 4.48 -16.83
C LYS A 86 -8.25 4.11 -17.32
N VAL A 87 -8.15 3.59 -18.54
CA VAL A 87 -6.87 3.45 -19.24
C VAL A 87 -6.30 4.84 -19.53
N VAL A 88 -5.15 5.14 -18.94
CA VAL A 88 -4.44 6.43 -19.11
C VAL A 88 -3.40 6.34 -20.23
N GLU A 89 -2.68 5.23 -20.28
CA GLU A 89 -1.61 4.96 -21.23
C GLU A 89 -1.66 3.49 -21.64
N ASN A 90 -1.47 3.18 -22.92
CA ASN A 90 -1.46 1.80 -23.40
C ASN A 90 -0.62 1.67 -24.68
N HIS A 91 0.66 1.40 -24.46
CA HIS A 91 1.68 1.21 -25.48
C HIS A 91 2.31 -0.20 -25.33
N ALA A 92 3.26 -0.51 -26.22
CA ALA A 92 3.93 -1.80 -26.23
C ALA A 92 4.97 -1.96 -25.11
N ASP A 93 5.50 -0.84 -24.62
CA ASP A 93 6.54 -0.75 -23.59
C ASP A 93 5.96 -0.46 -22.19
N LYS A 94 4.79 0.17 -22.12
CA LYS A 94 4.14 0.58 -20.86
C LYS A 94 2.62 0.67 -21.01
N ALA A 95 1.91 0.26 -19.96
CA ALA A 95 0.51 0.60 -19.76
C ALA A 95 0.26 1.14 -18.35
N VAL A 96 -0.72 2.05 -18.26
CA VAL A 96 -1.15 2.68 -17.01
C VAL A 96 -2.67 2.68 -16.96
N VAL A 97 -3.23 2.12 -15.90
CA VAL A 97 -4.66 2.19 -15.59
C VAL A 97 -4.84 2.97 -14.30
N LYS A 98 -5.70 4.01 -14.34
CA LYS A 98 -6.14 4.70 -13.14
C LYS A 98 -7.33 3.96 -12.55
N VAL A 99 -7.22 3.59 -11.28
CA VAL A 99 -8.28 3.00 -10.45
C VAL A 99 -8.70 4.06 -9.44
N THR A 100 -9.98 4.39 -9.37
CA THR A 100 -10.51 5.43 -8.46
C THR A 100 -11.51 4.84 -7.48
N HIS A 101 -11.20 4.94 -6.19
CA HIS A 101 -12.11 4.59 -5.09
C HIS A 101 -12.64 5.86 -4.43
N VAL A 102 -13.89 5.83 -3.98
CA VAL A 102 -14.48 6.90 -3.14
C VAL A 102 -14.99 6.26 -1.86
N LEU A 103 -14.36 6.60 -0.73
CA LEU A 103 -14.70 6.06 0.58
C LEU A 103 -15.39 7.13 1.42
N GLU A 104 -16.58 6.84 1.95
CA GLU A 104 -17.21 7.69 2.97
C GLU A 104 -16.55 7.42 4.31
N ILE A 105 -15.75 8.38 4.80
CA ILE A 105 -15.01 8.25 6.07
C ILE A 105 -15.36 9.37 7.06
N PRO A 106 -15.29 9.12 8.38
CA PRO A 106 -15.44 10.17 9.38
C PRO A 106 -14.48 11.35 9.17
N VAL A 107 -15.00 12.56 9.34
CA VAL A 107 -14.23 13.81 9.12
C VAL A 107 -13.16 14.07 10.18
N SER A 108 -13.31 13.49 11.37
CA SER A 108 -12.40 13.63 12.52
C SER A 108 -12.70 12.58 13.61
N ALA A 109 -11.99 12.64 14.73
CA ALA A 109 -12.48 12.11 16.01
C ALA A 109 -13.67 12.94 16.54
N ASP A 110 -14.39 12.42 17.53
CA ASP A 110 -15.42 13.18 18.23
C ASP A 110 -14.84 14.26 19.18
N GLU A 111 -15.72 15.11 19.73
CA GLU A 111 -15.35 16.23 20.60
C GLU A 111 -14.67 15.78 21.92
N LEU A 112 -14.84 14.51 22.33
CA LEU A 112 -14.23 14.02 23.57
C LEU A 112 -12.71 14.00 23.47
N LEU A 113 -12.16 13.78 22.27
CA LEU A 113 -10.71 13.74 22.08
C LEU A 113 -10.05 15.08 22.48
N ASP A 114 -10.69 16.23 22.23
CA ASP A 114 -10.13 17.53 22.62
C ASP A 114 -9.98 17.66 24.13
N ILE A 115 -10.98 17.18 24.87
CA ILE A 115 -10.99 17.19 26.33
C ILE A 115 -9.92 16.22 26.86
N GLU A 116 -9.84 15.01 26.30
CA GLU A 116 -8.88 13.99 26.73
C GLU A 116 -7.43 14.42 26.50
N GLN A 117 -7.14 15.11 25.38
CA GLN A 117 -5.81 15.66 25.08
C GLN A 117 -5.45 16.82 26.02
N GLN A 118 -6.34 17.78 26.22
CA GLN A 118 -6.09 18.93 27.11
C GLN A 118 -5.90 18.50 28.57
N MET A 119 -6.56 17.42 29.01
CA MET A 119 -6.36 16.83 30.33
C MET A 119 -5.16 15.87 30.41
N VAL A 120 -4.42 15.69 29.31
CA VAL A 120 -3.25 14.80 29.22
C VAL A 120 -3.62 13.37 29.63
N ILE A 121 -4.81 12.90 29.24
CA ILE A 121 -5.21 11.52 29.44
C ILE A 121 -4.35 10.64 28.54
N GLY A 122 -3.65 9.68 29.15
CA GLY A 122 -2.82 8.71 28.44
C GLY A 122 -3.62 7.98 27.35
N PHE A 123 -3.01 7.78 26.18
CA PHE A 123 -3.69 7.29 24.98
C PHE A 123 -4.41 5.93 25.17
N THR A 124 -3.90 5.06 26.05
CA THR A 124 -4.55 3.78 26.40
C THR A 124 -5.85 3.94 27.21
N GLY A 125 -6.03 5.09 27.87
CA GLY A 125 -7.21 5.43 28.68
C GLY A 125 -8.26 6.26 27.95
N ARG A 126 -8.00 6.66 26.69
CA ARG A 126 -8.92 7.47 25.89
C ARG A 126 -10.17 6.70 25.50
N LYS A 127 -11.27 7.43 25.40
CA LYS A 127 -12.61 6.91 25.09
C LYS A 127 -13.23 7.56 23.88
N ALA A 128 -12.60 8.61 23.34
CA ALA A 128 -13.04 9.24 22.11
C ALA A 128 -13.23 8.21 20.98
N GLY A 129 -14.29 8.38 20.21
CA GLY A 129 -14.56 7.64 18.99
C GLY A 129 -14.29 8.48 17.75
N ARG A 130 -14.67 7.94 16.59
CA ARG A 130 -14.73 8.71 15.35
C ARG A 130 -16.02 9.55 15.31
N SER A 131 -15.96 10.69 14.64
CA SER A 131 -17.14 11.52 14.37
C SER A 131 -18.21 10.72 13.61
N LYS A 132 -19.48 11.08 13.82
CA LYS A 132 -20.60 10.55 13.03
C LYS A 132 -20.74 11.24 11.67
N GLU A 133 -20.19 12.43 11.54
CA GLU A 133 -20.16 13.15 10.27
C GLU A 133 -19.11 12.50 9.36
N THR A 134 -19.52 12.13 8.16
CA THR A 134 -18.65 11.56 7.13
C THR A 134 -18.55 12.49 5.93
N ALA A 135 -17.46 12.33 5.18
CA ALA A 135 -17.27 12.96 3.89
C ALA A 135 -16.52 12.01 2.95
N PRO A 136 -16.64 12.20 1.62
CA PRO A 136 -15.98 11.34 0.64
C PRO A 136 -14.48 11.63 0.56
N LEU A 137 -13.66 10.60 0.77
CA LEU A 137 -12.24 10.58 0.41
C LEU A 137 -12.09 9.89 -0.95
N THR A 138 -11.66 10.65 -1.96
CA THR A 138 -11.32 10.10 -3.28
C THR A 138 -9.86 9.66 -3.30
N ILE A 139 -9.61 8.40 -3.65
CA ILE A 139 -8.29 7.80 -3.77
C ILE A 139 -8.09 7.41 -5.24
N GLU A 140 -7.12 8.04 -5.90
CA GLU A 140 -6.78 7.74 -7.30
C GLU A 140 -5.44 7.00 -7.34
N THR A 141 -5.43 5.76 -7.85
CA THR A 141 -4.22 4.94 -7.96
C THR A 141 -3.90 4.64 -9.40
N PHE A 142 -2.70 4.99 -9.84
CA PHE A 142 -2.18 4.70 -11.18
C PHE A 142 -1.38 3.40 -11.12
N VAL A 143 -1.96 2.32 -11.64
CA VAL A 143 -1.35 0.99 -11.74
C VAL A 143 -0.56 0.92 -13.04
N THR A 144 0.75 0.74 -12.93
CA THR A 144 1.68 0.74 -14.08
C THR A 144 2.33 -0.62 -14.27
N VAL A 145 2.30 -1.11 -15.50
CA VAL A 145 3.03 -2.32 -15.93
C VAL A 145 3.95 -1.95 -17.11
N HIS A 146 5.23 -2.30 -16.96
CA HIS A 146 6.23 -2.18 -18.01
C HIS A 146 6.41 -3.50 -18.75
N LYS A 147 6.77 -3.46 -20.04
CA LYS A 147 6.93 -4.65 -20.88
C LYS A 147 7.90 -5.69 -20.30
N ASP A 148 9.05 -5.23 -19.83
CA ASP A 148 10.18 -6.09 -19.43
C ASP A 148 10.38 -6.16 -17.91
N SER A 149 9.30 -6.04 -17.12
CA SER A 149 9.36 -6.09 -15.65
C SER A 149 8.26 -6.96 -15.03
N LYS A 150 8.56 -7.63 -13.90
CA LYS A 150 7.56 -8.27 -13.03
C LYS A 150 6.94 -7.32 -12.01
N LYS A 151 7.56 -6.16 -11.81
CA LYS A 151 7.13 -5.18 -10.82
C LYS A 151 5.90 -4.46 -11.34
N VAL A 152 4.88 -4.36 -10.48
CA VAL A 152 3.72 -3.50 -10.68
C VAL A 152 3.93 -2.26 -9.84
N ASP A 153 3.96 -1.10 -10.49
CA ASP A 153 4.19 0.19 -9.86
C ASP A 153 2.88 0.91 -9.57
N PHE A 154 2.82 1.56 -8.41
CA PHE A 154 1.66 2.29 -7.94
C PHE A 154 2.05 3.72 -7.59
N GLU A 155 1.27 4.66 -8.10
CA GLU A 155 1.22 6.03 -7.61
C GLU A 155 -0.20 6.29 -7.10
N THR A 156 -0.35 6.52 -5.80
CA THR A 156 -1.66 6.84 -5.18
C THR A 156 -1.71 8.31 -4.83
N ARG A 157 -2.77 8.99 -5.26
CA ARG A 157 -3.02 10.41 -5.02
C ARG A 157 -4.34 10.60 -4.28
N LEU A 158 -4.33 11.52 -3.34
CA LEU A 158 -5.53 11.96 -2.64
C LEU A 158 -5.37 13.41 -2.16
N ASN A 159 -6.48 14.04 -1.83
CA ASN A 159 -6.50 15.30 -1.08
C ASN A 159 -7.11 15.01 0.30
N ASN A 160 -6.27 14.92 1.33
CA ASN A 160 -6.72 14.64 2.68
C ASN A 160 -7.40 15.88 3.27
N GLN A 161 -8.68 15.76 3.60
CA GLN A 161 -9.46 16.77 4.31
C GLN A 161 -10.02 16.25 5.64
N MET A 162 -9.61 15.04 6.05
CA MET A 162 -10.07 14.37 7.26
C MET A 162 -8.95 14.33 8.30
N LYS A 163 -9.36 14.16 9.55
CA LYS A 163 -8.49 14.22 10.72
C LYS A 163 -8.55 12.93 11.54
N ASP A 164 -7.56 12.73 12.40
CA ASP A 164 -7.55 11.70 13.44
C ASP A 164 -7.79 10.30 12.86
N HIS A 165 -7.05 9.97 11.80
CA HIS A 165 -7.21 8.74 11.03
C HIS A 165 -5.87 8.22 10.49
N ARG A 166 -5.85 6.93 10.17
CA ARG A 166 -4.75 6.27 9.47
C ARG A 166 -5.29 5.62 8.19
N LEU A 167 -4.59 5.83 7.09
CA LEU A 167 -4.81 5.16 5.81
C LEU A 167 -3.66 4.21 5.52
N ARG A 168 -3.99 2.95 5.25
CA ARG A 168 -3.03 1.91 4.83
C ARG A 168 -3.43 1.34 3.47
N VAL A 169 -2.46 0.73 2.80
CA VAL A 169 -2.69 -0.16 1.65
C VAL A 169 -2.26 -1.57 2.03
N LEU A 170 -3.08 -2.55 1.67
CA LEU A 170 -2.94 -3.94 2.08
C LEU A 170 -2.58 -4.84 0.90
N PHE A 171 -1.64 -5.76 1.14
CA PHE A 171 -1.23 -6.80 0.21
C PHE A 171 -1.32 -8.18 0.88
N PRO A 172 -2.51 -8.82 0.86
CA PRO A 172 -2.68 -10.20 1.32
C PRO A 172 -1.82 -11.13 0.47
N THR A 173 -0.97 -11.92 1.10
CA THR A 173 -0.02 -12.79 0.38
C THR A 173 -0.44 -14.25 0.34
N ALA A 174 -1.42 -14.65 1.18
CA ALA A 174 -1.77 -16.04 1.45
C ALA A 174 -0.61 -16.91 1.96
N LEU A 175 0.45 -16.31 2.51
CA LEU A 175 1.60 -17.00 3.08
C LEU A 175 1.48 -17.06 4.60
N GLN A 176 1.56 -18.28 5.14
CA GLN A 176 1.52 -18.54 6.57
C GLN A 176 2.93 -18.95 7.03
N VAL A 177 3.74 -17.96 7.34
CA VAL A 177 5.17 -18.13 7.70
C VAL A 177 5.46 -17.50 9.06
N GLU A 178 6.50 -17.99 9.73
CA GLU A 178 6.86 -17.54 11.08
C GLU A 178 7.58 -16.19 11.10
N THR A 179 8.28 -15.86 10.02
CA THR A 179 9.11 -14.66 9.90
C THR A 179 8.91 -13.96 8.56
N HIS A 180 9.35 -12.70 8.50
CA HIS A 180 9.41 -11.89 7.29
C HIS A 180 10.76 -11.17 7.20
N GLU A 181 11.10 -10.70 6.01
CA GLU A 181 12.30 -9.89 5.78
C GLU A 181 11.90 -8.41 5.59
N ALA A 182 12.71 -7.48 6.08
CA ALA A 182 12.55 -6.05 5.82
C ALA A 182 13.90 -5.37 5.58
N ASP A 183 13.88 -4.34 4.74
CA ASP A 183 15.06 -3.52 4.51
C ASP A 183 15.37 -2.64 5.73
N SER A 184 16.60 -2.74 6.21
CA SER A 184 17.14 -2.06 7.40
C SER A 184 18.52 -1.46 7.07
N ILE A 185 19.23 -0.97 8.08
CA ILE A 185 20.50 -0.27 7.90
C ILE A 185 21.61 -1.25 7.50
N TYR A 186 21.91 -1.32 6.20
CA TYR A 186 22.91 -2.22 5.62
C TYR A 186 22.66 -3.71 5.91
N GLU A 187 21.41 -4.08 6.15
CA GLU A 187 20.99 -5.45 6.39
C GLU A 187 19.58 -5.69 5.83
N ILE A 188 19.31 -6.94 5.48
CA ILE A 188 17.95 -7.45 5.27
C ILE A 188 17.61 -8.18 6.56
N VAL A 189 16.86 -7.53 7.45
CA VAL A 189 16.60 -8.06 8.79
C VAL A 189 15.42 -9.05 8.74
N GLU A 190 15.60 -10.21 9.35
CA GLU A 190 14.53 -11.17 9.59
C GLU A 190 13.82 -10.85 10.91
N ARG A 191 12.49 -10.80 10.89
CA ARG A 191 11.66 -10.46 12.06
C ARG A 191 10.54 -11.48 12.25
N PRO A 192 10.17 -11.81 13.49
CA PRO A 192 9.04 -12.70 13.75
C PRO A 192 7.70 -12.03 13.43
N ASN A 193 6.76 -12.81 12.87
CA ASN A 193 5.39 -12.37 12.64
C ASN A 193 4.55 -12.46 13.92
N GLN A 194 4.89 -13.37 14.83
CA GLN A 194 4.27 -13.48 16.15
C GLN A 194 4.97 -12.57 17.16
N VAL A 195 4.18 -11.83 17.92
CA VAL A 195 4.67 -10.99 19.02
C VAL A 195 5.05 -11.83 20.24
N SER A 196 5.86 -11.25 21.13
CA SER A 196 6.26 -11.92 22.36
C SER A 196 5.10 -12.04 23.36
N PRO A 197 5.15 -12.98 24.33
CA PRO A 197 4.10 -13.12 25.34
C PRO A 197 3.87 -11.88 26.23
N SER A 198 4.82 -10.95 26.29
CA SER A 198 4.72 -9.70 27.05
C SER A 198 4.14 -8.55 26.22
N TRP A 199 3.84 -8.77 24.95
CA TRP A 199 3.31 -7.75 24.06
C TRP A 199 1.81 -7.56 24.28
N GLU A 200 1.42 -6.34 24.65
CA GLU A 200 0.02 -6.00 24.94
C GLU A 200 -0.63 -5.13 23.86
N ASN A 201 0.17 -4.52 22.98
CA ASN A 201 -0.36 -3.66 21.92
C ASN A 201 -1.05 -4.55 20.86
N PRO A 202 -2.31 -4.26 20.47
CA PRO A 202 -3.00 -5.04 19.43
C PRO A 202 -2.36 -4.94 18.05
N THR A 203 -1.42 -4.00 17.86
CA THR A 203 -0.64 -3.81 16.63
C THR A 203 0.86 -4.01 16.90
N ASN A 204 1.61 -4.31 15.85
CA ASN A 204 3.06 -4.47 15.83
C ASN A 204 3.68 -3.69 14.65
N PRO A 205 3.58 -2.34 14.63
CA PRO A 205 4.16 -1.53 13.56
C PRO A 205 5.70 -1.66 13.57
N GLN A 206 6.28 -1.80 12.38
CA GLN A 206 7.71 -2.01 12.16
C GLN A 206 8.26 -0.97 11.17
N HIS A 207 9.57 -0.75 11.27
CA HIS A 207 10.29 0.18 10.39
C HIS A 207 10.80 -0.54 9.14
N GLN A 208 10.59 0.04 7.97
CA GLN A 208 11.22 -0.38 6.72
C GLN A 208 11.92 0.79 6.03
N HIS A 209 12.97 0.48 5.28
CA HIS A 209 13.57 1.40 4.32
C HIS A 209 12.88 1.25 2.96
N ALA A 210 13.45 0.48 2.02
CA ALA A 210 12.93 0.37 0.66
C ALA A 210 11.83 -0.67 0.47
N PHE A 211 11.77 -1.72 1.30
CA PHE A 211 10.80 -2.80 1.13
C PHE A 211 10.55 -3.63 2.40
N ALA A 212 9.45 -4.39 2.35
CA ALA A 212 9.18 -5.56 3.19
C ALA A 212 8.86 -6.77 2.29
N ASN A 213 9.21 -7.97 2.72
CA ASN A 213 9.03 -9.20 1.97
C ASN A 213 8.51 -10.33 2.86
N LEU A 214 7.54 -11.08 2.33
CA LEU A 214 7.05 -12.32 2.91
C LEU A 214 7.23 -13.44 1.89
N HIS A 215 7.89 -14.54 2.27
CA HIS A 215 8.16 -15.65 1.35
C HIS A 215 8.20 -17.00 2.06
N ASP A 216 7.94 -18.06 1.31
CA ASP A 216 8.20 -19.45 1.70
C ASP A 216 9.26 -20.09 0.78
N ALA A 217 9.41 -21.41 0.83
CA ALA A 217 10.39 -22.14 0.02
C ALA A 217 10.11 -22.12 -1.51
N THR A 218 8.93 -21.65 -1.94
CA THR A 218 8.43 -21.77 -3.30
C THR A 218 8.09 -20.44 -3.96
N ARG A 219 7.60 -19.46 -3.19
CA ARG A 219 7.19 -18.15 -3.70
C ARG A 219 7.34 -17.06 -2.64
N GLY A 220 7.28 -15.81 -3.07
CA GLY A 220 7.17 -14.67 -2.17
C GLY A 220 6.65 -13.40 -2.80
N VAL A 221 6.35 -12.44 -1.94
CA VAL A 221 5.80 -11.13 -2.27
C VAL A 221 6.69 -10.07 -1.66
N THR A 222 7.27 -9.21 -2.51
CA THR A 222 8.00 -8.02 -2.08
C THR A 222 7.14 -6.79 -2.30
N VAL A 223 6.94 -5.99 -1.26
CA VAL A 223 6.29 -4.69 -1.34
C VAL A 223 7.36 -3.61 -1.17
N GLY A 224 7.63 -2.89 -2.25
CA GLY A 224 8.58 -1.77 -2.29
C GLY A 224 7.88 -0.43 -2.03
N ASN A 225 8.61 0.57 -1.55
CA ASN A 225 8.06 1.89 -1.28
C ASN A 225 9.05 3.04 -1.52
N PHE A 226 8.54 4.27 -1.53
CA PHE A 226 9.33 5.50 -1.43
C PHE A 226 8.82 6.36 -0.26
N GLY A 227 9.57 6.37 0.85
CA GLY A 227 9.27 7.21 2.02
C GLY A 227 8.08 6.73 2.88
N LEU A 228 7.63 5.49 2.71
CA LEU A 228 6.54 4.88 3.49
C LEU A 228 7.14 3.92 4.52
N ASN A 229 7.74 4.49 5.57
CA ASN A 229 8.65 3.77 6.45
C ASN A 229 7.97 2.91 7.54
N GLU A 230 6.64 2.95 7.66
CA GLU A 230 5.87 2.10 8.58
C GLU A 230 5.14 1.00 7.80
N TYR A 231 5.33 -0.24 8.23
CA TYR A 231 4.55 -1.39 7.78
C TYR A 231 4.18 -2.29 8.97
N GLU A 232 3.26 -3.20 8.74
CA GLU A 232 2.88 -4.24 9.69
C GLU A 232 2.58 -5.53 8.94
N ILE A 233 2.98 -6.67 9.49
CA ILE A 233 2.48 -7.98 9.05
C ILE A 233 1.26 -8.32 9.91
N VAL A 234 0.08 -8.33 9.30
CA VAL A 234 -1.18 -8.72 9.95
C VAL A 234 -1.61 -10.04 9.34
N ASP A 235 -1.51 -11.12 10.12
CA ASP A 235 -1.68 -12.49 9.63
C ASP A 235 -0.75 -12.78 8.43
N ASP A 236 -1.30 -12.84 7.21
CA ASP A 236 -0.59 -13.06 5.94
C ASP A 236 -0.47 -11.81 5.07
N THR A 237 -0.83 -10.64 5.61
CA THR A 237 -0.96 -9.39 4.86
C THR A 237 0.18 -8.44 5.19
N ILE A 238 0.86 -7.94 4.15
CA ILE A 238 1.79 -6.81 4.28
C ILE A 238 0.95 -5.53 4.20
N ALA A 239 0.80 -4.83 5.32
CA ALA A 239 0.07 -3.57 5.43
C ALA A 239 1.05 -2.39 5.48
N VAL A 240 1.04 -1.52 4.47
CA VAL A 240 1.91 -0.33 4.40
C VAL A 240 1.10 0.90 4.78
N THR A 241 1.58 1.68 5.75
CA THR A 241 0.94 2.94 6.15
C THR A 241 1.26 4.03 5.13
N LEU A 242 0.21 4.61 4.53
CA LEU A 242 0.33 5.71 3.56
C LEU A 242 0.28 7.06 4.27
N LEU A 243 -0.67 7.20 5.19
CA LEU A 243 -0.95 8.47 5.87
C LEU A 243 -1.40 8.19 7.30
N ARG A 244 -0.87 8.97 8.25
CA ARG A 244 -1.31 8.96 9.65
C ARG A 244 -1.45 10.39 10.13
N CYS A 245 -2.62 10.73 10.63
CA CYS A 245 -3.02 12.09 10.94
C CYS A 245 -3.43 12.19 12.41
N VAL A 246 -2.77 13.06 13.15
CA VAL A 246 -2.99 13.31 14.57
C VAL A 246 -2.93 14.81 14.84
N ARG A 247 -3.26 15.25 16.05
CA ARG A 247 -3.30 16.70 16.39
C ARG A 247 -2.51 17.10 17.62
N GLU A 248 -1.69 16.21 18.15
CA GLU A 248 -0.76 16.57 19.21
C GLU A 248 0.53 15.77 19.09
N LEU A 249 1.60 16.37 19.58
CA LEU A 249 2.90 15.71 19.72
C LEU A 249 2.81 14.55 20.71
N GLY A 250 2.16 14.76 21.86
CA GLY A 250 2.06 13.79 22.95
C GLY A 250 3.19 13.96 23.98
N ASP A 251 3.72 12.83 24.45
CA ASP A 251 4.79 12.77 25.46
C ASP A 251 4.37 13.38 26.83
N TRP A 252 5.11 14.35 27.38
CA TRP A 252 4.94 14.82 28.76
C TRP A 252 3.82 15.85 28.99
N GLY A 253 3.11 16.29 27.94
CA GLY A 253 2.11 17.34 28.08
C GLY A 253 1.22 17.48 26.85
N TYR A 254 0.38 18.53 26.85
CA TYR A 254 -0.48 18.86 25.72
C TYR A 254 0.20 19.88 24.81
N PHE A 255 0.63 19.42 23.64
CA PHE A 255 1.25 20.24 22.61
C PHE A 255 0.46 20.06 21.31
N PRO A 256 -0.50 20.96 21.01
CA PRO A 256 -1.29 20.83 19.79
C PRO A 256 -0.41 21.01 18.55
N THR A 257 -0.52 20.06 17.63
CA THR A 257 0.20 20.05 16.35
C THR A 257 -0.81 19.90 15.21
N PRO A 258 -1.62 20.94 14.91
CA PRO A 258 -2.70 20.84 13.93
C PRO A 258 -2.21 20.50 12.51
N GLU A 259 -0.97 20.82 12.17
CA GLU A 259 -0.34 20.48 10.88
C GLU A 259 0.03 18.99 10.80
N ALA A 260 0.17 18.27 11.92
CA ALA A 260 0.35 16.81 11.95
C ALA A 260 -0.91 16.03 11.51
N GLN A 261 -2.01 16.74 11.23
CA GLN A 261 -3.16 16.16 10.54
C GLN A 261 -2.89 15.93 9.05
N CYS A 262 -1.78 16.45 8.52
CA CYS A 262 -1.35 16.20 7.14
C CYS A 262 -2.49 16.48 6.14
N LEU A 263 -3.15 17.63 6.27
CA LEU A 263 -4.21 18.04 5.35
C LEU A 263 -3.61 18.49 4.00
N GLY A 264 -4.34 18.29 2.92
CA GLY A 264 -3.94 18.70 1.57
C GLY A 264 -3.58 17.53 0.66
N GLU A 265 -2.93 17.84 -0.46
CA GLU A 265 -2.60 16.87 -1.50
C GLU A 265 -1.42 15.98 -1.10
N HIS A 266 -1.58 14.68 -1.31
CA HIS A 266 -0.54 13.68 -1.09
C HIS A 266 -0.37 12.81 -2.34
N THR A 267 0.87 12.38 -2.56
CA THR A 267 1.20 11.37 -3.57
C THR A 267 2.14 10.34 -2.95
N PHE A 268 1.75 9.08 -2.99
CA PHE A 268 2.49 7.95 -2.43
C PHE A 268 2.96 7.05 -3.56
N ASN A 269 4.22 6.63 -3.53
CA ASN A 269 4.79 5.74 -4.54
C ASN A 269 5.23 4.43 -3.88
N TYR A 270 4.77 3.31 -4.42
CA TYR A 270 5.07 1.97 -3.93
C TYR A 270 4.89 0.95 -5.05
N SER A 271 5.26 -0.31 -4.79
CA SER A 271 5.23 -1.35 -5.80
C SER A 271 5.01 -2.72 -5.17
N VAL A 272 4.54 -3.67 -5.97
CA VAL A 272 4.54 -5.09 -5.60
C VAL A 272 5.25 -5.90 -6.68
N GLU A 273 6.04 -6.88 -6.26
CA GLU A 273 6.72 -7.81 -7.15
C GLU A 273 6.66 -9.22 -6.57
N LEU A 274 6.21 -10.17 -7.39
CA LEU A 274 6.19 -11.59 -7.05
C LEU A 274 7.52 -12.22 -7.43
N HIS A 275 7.98 -13.17 -6.62
CA HIS A 275 9.14 -14.00 -6.95
C HIS A 275 8.86 -15.48 -6.67
N GLY A 276 9.71 -16.34 -7.25
CA GLY A 276 9.65 -17.79 -7.04
C GLY A 276 10.48 -18.21 -5.83
N THR A 277 11.42 -19.13 -6.05
CA THR A 277 12.28 -19.66 -4.97
C THR A 277 13.00 -18.54 -4.22
N PRO A 278 13.38 -18.77 -2.94
CA PRO A 278 13.97 -17.74 -2.09
C PRO A 278 15.14 -16.99 -2.75
N GLU A 279 15.98 -17.64 -3.56
CA GLU A 279 17.14 -17.01 -4.20
C GLU A 279 16.74 -15.86 -5.15
N THR A 280 15.54 -15.93 -5.72
CA THR A 280 15.03 -14.92 -6.67
C THR A 280 14.57 -13.63 -5.98
N ARG A 281 14.36 -13.65 -4.65
CA ARG A 281 13.93 -12.47 -3.88
C ARG A 281 14.92 -11.31 -3.96
N TYR A 282 16.22 -11.61 -4.03
CA TYR A 282 17.25 -10.58 -4.09
C TYR A 282 17.17 -9.69 -5.34
N GLU A 283 16.60 -10.18 -6.44
CA GLU A 283 16.34 -9.32 -7.61
C GLU A 283 15.22 -8.32 -7.33
N THR A 284 14.14 -8.75 -6.66
CA THR A 284 13.06 -7.83 -6.24
C THR A 284 13.56 -6.76 -5.27
N TYR A 285 14.56 -7.06 -4.43
CA TYR A 285 15.17 -6.10 -3.51
C TYR A 285 15.97 -5.04 -4.28
N LYS A 286 16.77 -5.48 -5.26
CA LYS A 286 17.48 -4.58 -6.18
C LYS A 286 16.51 -3.70 -6.97
N HIS A 287 15.38 -4.25 -7.42
CA HIS A 287 14.33 -3.46 -8.09
C HIS A 287 13.72 -2.42 -7.16
N ALA A 288 13.46 -2.75 -5.89
CA ALA A 288 12.98 -1.79 -4.89
C ALA A 288 13.97 -0.64 -4.67
N TYR A 289 15.27 -0.93 -4.54
CA TYR A 289 16.31 0.12 -4.42
C TYR A 289 16.42 0.98 -5.68
N THR A 290 16.48 0.36 -6.85
CA THR A 290 16.68 1.07 -8.12
C THR A 290 15.46 1.90 -8.52
N ALA A 291 14.25 1.51 -8.11
CA ALA A 291 13.03 2.29 -8.32
C ALA A 291 13.07 3.68 -7.64
N GLN A 292 13.91 3.87 -6.61
CA GLN A 292 14.06 5.15 -5.92
C GLN A 292 15.02 6.11 -6.63
N VAL A 293 15.72 5.66 -7.68
CA VAL A 293 16.74 6.44 -8.40
C VAL A 293 16.32 6.62 -9.86
N PRO A 294 15.83 7.80 -10.26
CA PRO A 294 15.41 8.04 -11.64
C PRO A 294 16.61 8.06 -12.59
N PHE A 295 16.37 7.71 -13.86
CA PHE A 295 17.38 7.89 -14.91
C PHE A 295 17.73 9.38 -15.07
N THR A 296 19.02 9.67 -15.17
CA THR A 296 19.53 11.00 -15.55
C THR A 296 19.85 10.98 -17.04
N VAL A 297 19.18 11.85 -17.81
CA VAL A 297 19.42 12.01 -19.25
C VAL A 297 20.15 13.35 -19.46
N ALA A 298 21.21 13.32 -20.28
CA ALA A 298 22.05 14.48 -20.61
C ALA A 298 21.53 15.25 -21.83
#